data_AF-A0A3D2C833-F1
#
_entry.id   AF-A0A3D2C833-F1
#
_cell.length_a   1.000
_cell.length_b   1.000
_cell.length_c   1.000
_cell.angle_alpha   90.00
_cell.angle_beta   90.00
_cell.angle_gamma   90.00
#
_symmetry.space_group_name_H-M   'P 1'
#
loop_
_entity.id
_entity.type
_entity.pdbx_description
1 polymer ?
#
loop_
_entity_poly.entity_id
_entity_poly.type
_entity_poly.pdbx_seq_one_letter_code
_entity_poly.pdbx_strand_id
1 'polypeptide(L)'
;MGVTFNANASSVTPSATLTDGAGDAMSATFAFDETGFSAEITPEQTLDPSTAYELAIDVCGNSATTDFQTSDLGLPVRDGLESLDTNTYVFNIGDASFTEPAGLGAVLTSFMDTPLLLHVMDASSSTVDLALMQGRERSDGSFDVDSDVIVFSSRPLDVAFFELETDWSIEYGCATIPMYEMALQGTFSSDGERIGGGRLTTLLDTRDMGCLAGLGSDPDAICSLGDTFGVSCEDCPDGNPWCMSTHARLETFERVPTPEVLNFD
;
A
#
# COMPACT_ATOMS: atom_id res chain seq x y z
N MET A 1 0.03 -4.20 -15.80
CA MET A 1 -0.38 -5.64 -15.85
C MET A 1 0.76 -6.45 -16.44
N GLY A 2 1.18 -7.57 -15.84
CA GLY A 2 2.31 -8.35 -16.34
C GLY A 2 1.90 -9.48 -17.30
N VAL A 3 2.62 -9.65 -18.41
CA VAL A 3 2.41 -10.74 -19.37
C VAL A 3 3.72 -11.45 -19.64
N THR A 4 3.67 -12.79 -19.69
CA THR A 4 4.83 -13.62 -20.01
C THR A 4 4.64 -14.33 -21.35
N PHE A 5 5.73 -14.45 -22.10
CA PHE A 5 5.78 -15.04 -23.42
C PHE A 5 6.65 -16.31 -23.39
N ASN A 6 6.32 -17.29 -24.23
CA ASN A 6 7.10 -18.52 -24.37
C ASN A 6 8.34 -18.36 -25.28
N ALA A 7 8.47 -17.19 -25.93
CA ALA A 7 9.59 -16.79 -26.77
C ALA A 7 9.79 -15.27 -26.62
N ASN A 8 10.99 -14.78 -26.98
CA ASN A 8 11.26 -13.35 -26.98
C ASN A 8 10.31 -12.65 -27.98
N ALA A 9 9.41 -11.83 -27.46
CA ALA A 9 8.37 -11.15 -28.23
C ALA A 9 8.72 -9.67 -28.53
N SER A 10 9.81 -9.14 -27.96
CA SER A 10 10.19 -7.73 -28.16
C SER A 10 10.64 -7.42 -29.60
N SER A 11 11.02 -8.45 -30.36
CA SER A 11 11.44 -8.31 -31.76
C SER A 11 10.30 -8.37 -32.80
N VAL A 12 9.06 -8.69 -32.38
CA VAL A 12 7.94 -8.98 -33.30
C VAL A 12 6.74 -8.04 -33.16
N THR A 13 6.90 -6.92 -32.45
CA THR A 13 5.91 -5.83 -32.32
C THR A 13 4.50 -6.35 -31.96
N PRO A 14 4.29 -6.84 -30.74
CA PRO A 14 2.95 -7.27 -30.31
C PRO A 14 1.98 -6.08 -30.29
N SER A 15 0.69 -6.39 -30.36
CA SER A 15 -0.37 -5.42 -30.08
C SER A 15 -1.26 -5.89 -28.94
N ALA A 16 -1.69 -4.95 -28.09
CA ALA A 16 -2.65 -5.17 -27.03
C ALA A 16 -3.87 -4.31 -27.32
N THR A 17 -5.04 -4.88 -27.12
CA THR A 17 -6.31 -4.16 -27.14
C THR A 17 -7.04 -4.51 -25.87
N LEU A 18 -7.48 -3.49 -25.15
CA LEU A 18 -8.32 -3.67 -23.98
C LEU A 18 -9.74 -3.29 -24.39
N THR A 19 -10.73 -4.12 -24.11
CA THR A 19 -12.14 -3.85 -24.47
C THR A 19 -12.97 -3.82 -23.21
N ASP A 20 -13.77 -2.77 -23.01
CA ASP A 20 -14.62 -2.66 -21.83
C ASP A 20 -15.94 -3.46 -21.97
N GLY A 21 -16.76 -3.43 -20.92
CA GLY A 21 -18.05 -4.13 -20.90
C GLY A 21 -19.10 -3.59 -21.87
N ALA A 22 -18.89 -2.40 -22.45
CA ALA A 22 -19.72 -1.83 -23.51
C ALA A 22 -19.25 -2.26 -24.92
N GLY A 23 -18.05 -2.83 -25.03
CA GLY A 23 -17.41 -3.23 -26.27
C GLY A 23 -16.52 -2.14 -26.87
N ASP A 24 -16.25 -1.07 -26.13
CA ASP A 24 -15.37 0.01 -26.58
C ASP A 24 -13.90 -0.38 -26.39
N ALA A 25 -13.10 -0.17 -27.44
CA ALA A 25 -11.69 -0.54 -27.46
C ALA A 25 -10.82 0.61 -26.92
N MET A 26 -9.89 0.26 -26.04
CA MET A 26 -8.89 1.12 -25.43
C MET A 26 -7.50 0.65 -25.83
N SER A 27 -6.62 1.62 -26.08
CA SER A 27 -5.22 1.35 -26.40
C SER A 27 -4.42 1.07 -25.12
N ALA A 28 -3.43 0.19 -25.25
CA ALA A 28 -2.48 -0.11 -24.20
C ALA A 28 -1.07 -0.21 -24.79
N THR A 29 -0.08 0.17 -24.01
CA THR A 29 1.34 0.14 -24.40
C THR A 29 2.05 -1.04 -23.75
N PHE A 30 3.15 -1.48 -24.37
CA PHE A 30 4.04 -2.51 -23.82
C PHE A 30 5.36 -1.88 -23.38
N ALA A 31 5.83 -2.29 -22.19
CA ALA A 31 7.20 -2.12 -21.74
C ALA A 31 7.82 -3.50 -21.50
N PHE A 32 8.69 -3.95 -22.39
CA PHE A 32 9.38 -5.23 -22.26
C PHE A 32 10.52 -5.16 -21.24
N ASP A 33 10.75 -6.27 -20.55
CA ASP A 33 11.97 -6.48 -19.78
C ASP A 33 13.19 -6.68 -20.71
N GLU A 34 14.39 -6.73 -20.14
CA GLU A 34 15.63 -6.93 -20.90
C GLU A 34 15.67 -8.28 -21.63
N THR A 35 14.91 -9.26 -21.15
CA THR A 35 14.88 -10.61 -21.74
C THR A 35 13.95 -10.66 -22.96
N GLY A 36 12.95 -9.78 -23.03
CA GLY A 36 11.88 -9.79 -24.03
C GLY A 36 10.85 -10.91 -23.82
N PHE A 37 10.94 -11.66 -22.71
CA PHE A 37 9.99 -12.72 -22.35
C PHE A 37 8.91 -12.23 -21.39
N SER A 38 9.05 -11.04 -20.82
CA SER A 38 8.03 -10.41 -20.00
C SER A 38 7.77 -8.99 -20.49
N ALA A 39 6.52 -8.55 -20.40
CA ALA A 39 6.17 -7.16 -20.61
C ALA A 39 5.16 -6.67 -19.59
N GLU A 40 5.30 -5.42 -19.21
CA GLU A 40 4.25 -4.67 -18.54
C GLU A 40 3.35 -4.01 -19.58
N ILE A 41 2.05 -4.24 -19.44
CA ILE A 41 1.00 -3.60 -20.21
C ILE A 41 0.38 -2.48 -19.38
N THR A 42 0.36 -1.29 -19.96
CA THR A 42 -0.20 -0.08 -19.36
C THR A 42 -1.30 0.48 -20.25
N PRO A 43 -2.57 0.48 -19.79
CA PRO A 43 -3.65 1.17 -20.47
C PRO A 43 -3.33 2.66 -20.63
N GLU A 44 -3.68 3.25 -21.77
CA GLU A 44 -3.48 4.69 -22.00
C GLU A 44 -4.54 5.56 -21.32
N GLN A 45 -5.60 4.93 -20.79
CA GLN A 45 -6.69 5.57 -20.07
C GLN A 45 -6.92 4.87 -18.73
N THR A 46 -7.40 5.61 -17.75
CA THR A 46 -7.83 5.05 -16.46
C THR A 46 -8.97 4.06 -16.69
N LEU A 47 -8.91 2.91 -16.01
CA LEU A 47 -9.97 1.93 -16.08
C LEU A 47 -11.12 2.35 -15.15
N ASP A 48 -12.35 2.33 -15.66
CA ASP A 48 -13.54 2.52 -14.85
C ASP A 48 -13.66 1.42 -13.76
N PRO A 49 -14.13 1.77 -12.55
CA PRO A 49 -14.32 0.83 -11.46
C PRO A 49 -15.54 -0.07 -11.68
N SER A 50 -15.53 -1.26 -11.07
CA SER A 50 -16.57 -2.30 -11.21
C SER A 50 -16.86 -2.74 -12.65
N THR A 51 -15.95 -2.50 -13.59
CA THR A 51 -16.15 -2.74 -15.02
C THR A 51 -15.40 -4.00 -15.46
N ALA A 52 -16.08 -4.84 -16.24
CA ALA A 52 -15.46 -6.00 -16.87
C ALA A 52 -14.66 -5.55 -18.10
N TYR A 53 -13.47 -6.12 -18.27
CA TYR A 53 -12.59 -5.86 -19.40
C TYR A 53 -12.08 -7.17 -19.99
N GLU A 54 -11.94 -7.20 -21.31
CA GLU A 54 -11.21 -8.23 -22.05
C GLU A 54 -9.88 -7.64 -22.52
N LEU A 55 -8.76 -8.26 -22.13
CA LEU A 55 -7.43 -7.95 -22.68
C LEU A 55 -7.11 -8.95 -23.79
N ALA A 56 -6.99 -8.47 -25.02
CA ALA A 56 -6.56 -9.23 -26.17
C ALA A 56 -5.11 -8.85 -26.54
N ILE A 57 -4.26 -9.86 -26.70
CA ILE A 57 -2.86 -9.69 -27.11
C ILE A 57 -2.64 -10.49 -28.39
N ASP A 58 -2.21 -9.82 -29.46
CA ASP A 58 -1.78 -10.46 -30.70
C ASP A 58 -0.26 -10.43 -30.82
N VAL A 59 0.33 -11.61 -31.05
CA VAL A 59 1.74 -11.77 -31.39
C VAL A 59 1.86 -12.63 -32.64
N CYS A 60 2.33 -12.03 -33.74
CA CYS A 60 2.50 -12.70 -35.03
C CYS A 60 1.21 -13.38 -35.55
N GLY A 61 0.03 -12.79 -35.32
CA GLY A 61 -1.26 -13.34 -35.73
C GLY A 61 -1.79 -14.45 -34.82
N ASN A 62 -1.15 -14.69 -33.67
CA ASN A 62 -1.69 -15.52 -32.61
C ASN A 62 -2.25 -14.60 -31.52
N SER A 63 -3.56 -14.69 -31.29
CA SER A 63 -4.24 -13.93 -30.25
C SER A 63 -4.42 -14.77 -28.98
N ALA A 64 -4.13 -14.18 -27.83
CA ALA A 64 -4.57 -14.66 -26.52
C ALA A 64 -5.49 -13.61 -25.89
N THR A 65 -6.57 -14.06 -25.26
CA THR A 65 -7.47 -13.16 -24.53
C THR A 65 -7.56 -13.59 -23.06
N THR A 66 -7.80 -12.62 -22.19
CA THR A 66 -8.13 -12.84 -20.79
C THR A 66 -9.15 -11.82 -20.32
N ASP A 67 -10.13 -12.28 -19.56
CA ASP A 67 -11.11 -11.41 -18.92
C ASP A 67 -10.64 -11.05 -17.50
N PHE A 68 -10.92 -9.83 -17.08
CA PHE A 68 -10.80 -9.41 -15.69
C PHE A 68 -11.87 -8.37 -15.35
N GLN A 69 -12.03 -8.08 -14.07
CA GLN A 69 -12.93 -7.02 -13.60
C GLN A 69 -12.17 -6.10 -12.66
N THR A 70 -12.34 -4.80 -12.81
CA THR A 70 -11.81 -3.82 -11.86
C THR A 70 -12.61 -3.84 -10.56
N SER A 71 -11.97 -3.48 -9.45
CA SER A 71 -12.64 -3.33 -8.16
C SER A 71 -13.63 -2.17 -8.18
N ASP A 72 -14.47 -2.09 -7.15
CA ASP A 72 -15.34 -0.94 -6.85
C ASP A 72 -14.61 0.33 -6.38
N LEU A 73 -13.32 0.23 -6.05
CA LEU A 73 -12.50 1.36 -5.63
C LEU A 73 -12.52 2.47 -6.68
N GLY A 74 -12.78 3.70 -6.25
CA GLY A 74 -12.96 4.86 -7.12
C GLY A 74 -14.44 5.20 -7.41
N LEU A 75 -15.37 4.32 -7.03
CA LEU A 75 -16.78 4.71 -6.91
C LEU A 75 -17.00 5.57 -5.66
N PRO A 76 -17.98 6.50 -5.67
CA PRO A 76 -18.42 7.17 -4.45
C PRO A 76 -18.86 6.16 -3.38
N VAL A 77 -18.69 6.53 -2.11
CA VAL A 77 -19.27 5.77 -0.99
C VAL A 77 -20.79 5.85 -1.10
N ARG A 78 -21.43 4.68 -1.23
CA ARG A 78 -22.83 4.50 -1.62
C ARG A 78 -23.81 5.26 -0.72
N ASP A 79 -23.52 5.24 0.57
CA ASP A 79 -24.38 5.80 1.62
C ASP A 79 -23.88 7.18 2.10
N GLY A 80 -23.00 7.83 1.34
CA GLY A 80 -22.34 9.09 1.69
C GLY A 80 -21.06 8.89 2.49
N LEU A 81 -20.19 9.90 2.50
CA LEU A 81 -18.93 9.83 3.25
C LEU A 81 -19.17 9.80 4.77
N GLU A 82 -20.25 10.40 5.22
CA GLU A 82 -20.70 10.38 6.62
C GLU A 82 -21.00 8.95 7.11
N SER A 83 -21.23 7.98 6.21
CA SER A 83 -21.38 6.57 6.60
C SER A 83 -20.08 5.91 7.07
N LEU A 84 -18.94 6.57 6.84
CA LEU A 84 -17.63 6.12 7.31
C LEU A 84 -17.38 6.49 8.79
N ASP A 85 -18.21 7.36 9.38
CA ASP A 85 -18.05 7.81 10.76
C ASP A 85 -17.83 6.65 11.70
N THR A 86 -16.85 6.77 12.58
CA THR A 86 -16.46 5.81 13.61
C THR A 86 -15.89 4.48 13.09
N ASN A 87 -15.76 4.28 11.77
CA ASN A 87 -15.16 3.07 11.23
C ASN A 87 -13.67 3.01 11.56
N THR A 88 -13.20 1.82 11.94
CA THR A 88 -11.78 1.54 12.11
C THR A 88 -11.35 0.50 11.08
N TYR A 89 -10.20 0.71 10.46
CA TYR A 89 -9.61 -0.19 9.48
C TYR A 89 -8.26 -0.67 9.97
N VAL A 90 -7.98 -1.96 9.80
CA VAL A 90 -6.70 -2.56 10.20
C VAL A 90 -5.71 -2.61 9.06
N PHE A 91 -4.48 -2.22 9.36
CA PHE A 91 -3.34 -2.23 8.48
C PHE A 91 -2.28 -3.21 9.00
N ASN A 92 -2.28 -4.42 8.46
CA ASN A 92 -1.27 -5.41 8.80
C ASN A 92 -0.01 -5.19 7.97
N ILE A 93 1.01 -4.57 8.55
CA ILE A 93 2.28 -4.32 7.85
C ILE A 93 2.95 -5.65 7.44
N GLY A 94 2.78 -6.71 8.23
CA GLY A 94 3.26 -8.05 7.90
C GLY A 94 2.70 -8.62 6.59
N ASP A 95 1.53 -8.15 6.15
CA ASP A 95 0.89 -8.53 4.88
C ASP A 95 1.31 -7.61 3.71
N ALA A 96 2.14 -6.60 3.97
CA ALA A 96 2.56 -5.66 2.96
C ALA A 96 3.56 -6.25 1.96
N SER A 97 3.40 -5.89 0.70
CA SER A 97 4.37 -6.13 -0.34
C SER A 97 5.34 -4.94 -0.43
N PHE A 98 6.52 -5.11 0.14
CA PHE A 98 7.60 -4.12 0.02
C PHE A 98 8.22 -4.15 -1.38
N THR A 99 8.10 -3.05 -2.12
CA THR A 99 8.77 -2.86 -3.42
C THR A 99 10.14 -2.22 -3.26
N GLU A 100 10.36 -1.51 -2.16
CA GLU A 100 11.63 -0.93 -1.79
C GLU A 100 11.82 -1.06 -0.27
N PRO A 101 13.01 -1.47 0.21
CA PRO A 101 14.14 -1.93 -0.58
C PRO A 101 13.95 -3.34 -1.17
N ALA A 102 14.42 -3.53 -2.40
CA ALA A 102 14.32 -4.81 -3.08
C ALA A 102 15.07 -5.91 -2.31
N GLY A 103 14.43 -7.08 -2.13
CA GLY A 103 15.02 -8.24 -1.46
C GLY A 103 14.95 -8.21 0.08
N LEU A 104 14.62 -7.07 0.70
CA LEU A 104 14.48 -6.95 2.15
C LEU A 104 13.04 -7.10 2.66
N GLY A 105 12.04 -7.10 1.78
CA GLY A 105 10.63 -7.17 2.19
C GLY A 105 10.30 -8.33 3.13
N ALA A 106 10.81 -9.54 2.86
CA ALA A 106 10.59 -10.70 3.72
C ALA A 106 11.25 -10.58 5.10
N VAL A 107 12.35 -9.83 5.21
CA VAL A 107 13.00 -9.54 6.49
C VAL A 107 12.17 -8.52 7.26
N LEU A 108 11.77 -7.42 6.61
CA LEU A 108 10.94 -6.39 7.22
C LEU A 108 9.60 -6.95 7.74
N THR A 109 8.89 -7.74 6.93
CA THR A 109 7.62 -8.35 7.35
C THR A 109 7.78 -9.39 8.46
N SER A 110 8.96 -10.00 8.61
CA SER A 110 9.17 -11.08 9.61
C SER A 110 9.10 -10.61 11.06
N PHE A 111 9.34 -9.33 11.31
CA PHE A 111 9.28 -8.74 12.64
C PHE A 111 8.21 -7.65 12.77
N MET A 112 7.54 -7.24 11.70
CA MET A 112 6.43 -6.27 11.70
C MET A 112 5.07 -6.97 11.83
N ASP A 113 4.84 -7.61 12.98
CA ASP A 113 3.59 -8.26 13.42
C ASP A 113 2.55 -7.36 14.12
N THR A 114 2.87 -6.10 14.43
CA THR A 114 1.96 -5.15 15.10
C THR A 114 1.25 -4.30 14.05
N PRO A 115 -0.09 -4.37 13.96
CA PRO A 115 -0.84 -3.62 12.97
C PRO A 115 -0.93 -2.13 13.31
N LEU A 116 -1.14 -1.31 12.27
CA LEU A 116 -1.65 0.05 12.45
C LEU A 116 -3.17 0.02 12.34
N LEU A 117 -3.84 0.94 13.02
CA LEU A 117 -5.27 1.16 12.92
C LEU A 117 -5.51 2.56 12.40
N LEU A 118 -6.33 2.67 11.36
CA LEU A 118 -6.82 3.93 10.83
C LEU A 118 -8.29 4.07 11.23
N HIS A 119 -8.58 5.04 12.09
CA HIS A 119 -9.93 5.32 12.58
C HIS A 119 -10.48 6.60 11.95
N VAL A 120 -11.69 6.53 11.43
CA VAL A 120 -12.45 7.69 10.95
C VAL A 120 -13.14 8.32 12.14
N MET A 121 -12.66 9.49 12.55
CA MET A 121 -13.21 10.24 13.68
C MET A 121 -14.50 10.95 13.29
N ASP A 122 -14.48 11.60 12.11
CA ASP A 122 -15.60 12.35 11.54
C ASP A 122 -15.41 12.39 10.03
N ALA A 123 -16.50 12.30 9.27
CA ALA A 123 -16.51 12.43 7.83
C ALA A 123 -17.62 13.39 7.41
N SER A 124 -17.27 14.29 6.51
CA SER A 124 -18.22 15.18 5.84
C SER A 124 -18.30 14.84 4.35
N SER A 125 -19.23 15.48 3.65
CA SER A 125 -19.35 15.40 2.18
C SER A 125 -18.07 15.64 1.36
N SER A 126 -16.98 16.17 1.93
CA SER A 126 -15.73 16.40 1.18
C SER A 126 -14.43 16.26 1.99
N THR A 127 -14.53 16.03 3.30
CA THR A 127 -13.36 15.93 4.18
C THR A 127 -13.51 14.79 5.16
N VAL A 128 -12.39 14.30 5.67
CA VAL A 128 -12.35 13.29 6.73
C VAL A 128 -11.34 13.69 7.80
N ASP A 129 -11.71 13.43 9.06
CA ASP A 129 -10.83 13.46 10.21
C ASP A 129 -10.40 12.03 10.52
N LEU A 130 -9.10 11.76 10.50
CA LEU A 130 -8.53 10.43 10.65
C LEU A 130 -7.59 10.38 11.85
N ALA A 131 -7.61 9.27 12.57
CA ALA A 131 -6.62 8.95 13.59
C ALA A 131 -5.83 7.70 13.16
N LEU A 132 -4.50 7.78 13.19
CA LEU A 132 -3.59 6.66 12.98
C LEU A 132 -2.92 6.30 14.31
N MET A 133 -2.88 5.01 14.63
CA MET A 133 -2.32 4.50 15.88
C MET A 133 -1.80 3.07 15.72
N GLN A 134 -0.96 2.63 16.64
CA GLN A 134 -0.61 1.21 16.72
C GLN A 134 -1.72 0.43 17.43
N GLY A 135 -2.03 -0.75 16.89
CA GLY A 135 -3.03 -1.65 17.43
C GLY A 135 -2.44 -3.00 17.84
N ARG A 136 -3.15 -3.74 18.68
CA ARG A 136 -2.83 -5.13 18.98
C ARG A 136 -4.08 -5.98 18.95
N GLU A 137 -4.09 -6.98 18.08
CA GLU A 137 -5.20 -7.92 18.01
C GLU A 137 -5.24 -8.82 19.26
N ARG A 138 -6.43 -8.99 19.82
CA ARG A 138 -6.71 -9.91 20.92
C ARG A 138 -7.18 -11.26 20.38
N SER A 139 -7.19 -12.27 21.24
CA SER A 139 -7.63 -13.62 20.87
C SER A 139 -9.10 -13.73 20.42
N ASP A 140 -9.92 -12.71 20.68
CA ASP A 140 -11.32 -12.64 20.26
C ASP A 140 -11.53 -11.81 18.97
N GLY A 141 -10.45 -11.35 18.32
CA GLY A 141 -10.48 -10.53 17.11
C GLY A 141 -10.74 -9.04 17.36
N SER A 142 -10.85 -8.61 18.62
CA SER A 142 -10.88 -7.18 18.97
C SER A 142 -9.47 -6.59 18.99
N PHE A 143 -9.35 -5.26 18.99
CA PHE A 143 -8.06 -4.58 19.05
C PHE A 143 -7.92 -3.77 20.35
N ASP A 144 -6.76 -3.88 20.97
CA ASP A 144 -6.18 -2.86 21.86
C ASP A 144 -5.56 -1.75 21.01
N VAL A 145 -5.53 -0.52 21.51
CA VAL A 145 -4.80 0.60 20.90
C VAL A 145 -3.69 1.06 21.84
N ASP A 146 -2.58 1.48 21.27
CA ASP A 146 -1.55 2.20 22.02
C ASP A 146 -1.96 3.67 22.24
N SER A 147 -1.33 4.33 23.21
CA SER A 147 -1.58 5.74 23.53
C SER A 147 -1.02 6.73 22.51
N ASP A 148 -0.11 6.28 21.64
CA ASP A 148 0.46 7.11 20.58
C ASP A 148 -0.49 7.17 19.38
N VAL A 149 -1.24 8.27 19.31
CA VAL A 149 -2.22 8.56 18.27
C VAL A 149 -1.82 9.82 17.52
N ILE A 150 -1.80 9.74 16.19
CA ILE A 150 -1.71 10.90 15.31
C ILE A 150 -3.08 11.21 14.77
N VAL A 151 -3.49 12.47 14.85
CA VAL A 151 -4.75 12.95 14.29
C VAL A 151 -4.49 13.83 13.07
N PHE A 152 -5.23 13.55 12.01
CA PHE A 152 -5.26 14.30 10.77
C PHE A 152 -6.65 14.92 10.60
N SER A 153 -6.76 16.22 10.80
CA SER A 153 -8.04 16.92 10.70
C SER A 153 -8.28 17.48 9.31
N SER A 154 -9.54 17.42 8.88
CA SER A 154 -10.10 18.05 7.69
C SER A 154 -9.32 17.72 6.42
N ARG A 155 -8.92 16.44 6.28
CA ARG A 155 -8.22 15.96 5.09
C ARG A 155 -9.19 15.93 3.92
N PRO A 156 -8.83 16.52 2.76
CA PRO A 156 -9.68 16.47 1.59
C PRO A 156 -9.81 15.03 1.08
N LEU A 157 -10.99 14.68 0.58
CA LEU A 157 -11.21 13.44 -0.15
C LEU A 157 -11.46 13.74 -1.63
N ASP A 158 -10.76 13.04 -2.51
CA ASP A 158 -11.11 13.00 -3.93
C ASP A 158 -11.97 11.76 -4.17
N VAL A 159 -13.30 11.97 -4.22
CA VAL A 159 -14.31 10.92 -4.17
C VAL A 159 -14.22 10.11 -2.88
N ALA A 160 -13.40 9.05 -2.85
CA ALA A 160 -13.17 8.17 -1.72
C ALA A 160 -11.66 7.96 -1.43
N PHE A 161 -10.79 8.65 -2.18
CA PHE A 161 -9.34 8.59 -2.02
C PHE A 161 -8.86 9.58 -0.96
N PHE A 162 -7.93 9.14 -0.11
CA PHE A 162 -7.24 9.95 0.88
C PHE A 162 -5.72 9.80 0.75
N GLU A 163 -5.01 10.83 1.22
CA GLU A 163 -3.56 10.85 1.36
C GLU A 163 -3.19 11.60 2.65
N LEU A 164 -2.28 11.00 3.43
CA LEU A 164 -1.84 11.47 4.73
C LEU A 164 -0.33 11.57 4.74
N GLU A 165 0.19 12.74 5.06
CA GLU A 165 1.61 12.99 5.22
C GLU A 165 1.91 13.44 6.65
N THR A 166 2.95 12.88 7.28
CA THR A 166 3.48 13.30 8.58
C THR A 166 4.86 12.67 8.83
N ASP A 167 5.57 13.16 9.85
CA ASP A 167 6.58 12.36 10.53
C ASP A 167 5.92 11.63 11.71
N TRP A 168 6.42 10.44 12.04
CA TRP A 168 5.97 9.68 13.20
C TRP A 168 7.12 8.91 13.82
N SER A 169 6.97 8.45 15.07
CA SER A 169 7.87 7.51 15.70
C SER A 169 7.00 6.44 16.34
N ILE A 170 7.26 5.19 15.99
CA ILE A 170 6.53 4.05 16.55
C ILE A 170 7.42 3.32 17.54
N GLU A 171 6.85 2.99 18.70
CA GLU A 171 7.46 2.07 19.64
C GLU A 171 7.13 0.65 19.20
N TYR A 172 8.15 -0.10 18.80
CA TYR A 172 8.01 -1.42 18.24
C TYR A 172 8.89 -2.41 19.01
N GLY A 173 8.29 -3.19 19.91
CA GLY A 173 9.00 -4.20 20.70
C GLY A 173 10.15 -3.61 21.54
N CYS A 174 11.38 -3.73 21.05
CA CYS A 174 12.59 -3.22 21.70
C CYS A 174 13.19 -1.97 21.03
N ALA A 175 12.56 -1.46 19.96
CA ALA A 175 13.06 -0.36 19.15
C ALA A 175 12.06 0.80 19.12
N THR A 176 12.57 2.02 19.14
CA THR A 176 11.82 3.20 18.70
C THR A 176 12.20 3.42 17.23
N ILE A 177 11.22 3.48 16.33
CA ILE A 177 11.47 3.61 14.88
C ILE A 177 10.93 4.96 14.42
N PRO A 178 11.79 5.98 14.28
CA PRO A 178 11.45 7.20 13.57
C PRO A 178 11.14 6.92 12.10
N MET A 179 10.03 7.48 11.63
CA MET A 179 9.53 7.42 10.27
C MET A 179 9.43 8.86 9.77
N TYR A 180 10.32 9.23 8.86
CA TYR A 180 10.31 10.54 8.24
C TYR A 180 9.56 10.51 6.92
N GLU A 181 8.97 11.64 6.55
CA GLU A 181 8.28 11.84 5.28
C GLU A 181 7.27 10.71 5.01
N MET A 182 6.59 10.26 6.07
CA MET A 182 5.63 9.17 5.96
C MET A 182 4.44 9.66 5.16
N ALA A 183 4.17 9.02 4.03
CA ALA A 183 2.97 9.21 3.23
C ALA A 183 2.17 7.90 3.19
N LEU A 184 0.94 7.95 3.68
CA LEU A 184 -0.03 6.85 3.65
C LEU A 184 -1.22 7.27 2.80
N GLN A 185 -1.57 6.44 1.82
CA GLN A 185 -2.72 6.68 0.95
C GLN A 185 -3.58 5.42 0.79
N GLY A 186 -4.84 5.62 0.45
CA GLY A 186 -5.80 4.55 0.19
C GLY A 186 -7.11 5.08 -0.38
N THR A 187 -8.00 4.17 -0.75
CA THR A 187 -9.36 4.50 -1.24
C THR A 187 -10.39 3.67 -0.49
N PHE A 188 -11.38 4.32 0.14
CA PHE A 188 -12.51 3.60 0.73
C PHE A 188 -13.32 2.88 -0.36
N SER A 189 -13.75 1.66 -0.09
CA SER A 189 -14.69 0.93 -0.95
C SER A 189 -16.05 1.62 -0.97
N SER A 190 -16.86 1.32 -2.00
CA SER A 190 -18.17 1.96 -2.14
C SER A 190 -19.12 1.60 -1.00
N ASP A 191 -18.94 0.43 -0.38
CA ASP A 191 -19.69 -0.01 0.79
C ASP A 191 -19.08 0.42 2.14
N GLY A 192 -17.89 1.03 2.15
CA GLY A 192 -17.19 1.45 3.36
C GLY A 192 -16.66 0.30 4.24
N GLU A 193 -16.68 -0.94 3.76
CA GLU A 193 -16.22 -2.10 4.54
C GLU A 193 -14.71 -2.34 4.43
N ARG A 194 -14.03 -1.70 3.47
CA ARG A 194 -12.59 -1.80 3.33
C ARG A 194 -11.99 -0.54 2.73
N ILE A 195 -10.68 -0.39 2.89
CA ILE A 195 -9.86 0.50 2.08
C ILE A 195 -9.08 -0.40 1.13
N GLY A 196 -8.83 0.04 -0.10
CA GLY A 196 -7.96 -0.67 -1.03
C GLY A 196 -6.93 0.24 -1.69
N GLY A 197 -5.97 -0.38 -2.37
CA GLY A 197 -4.89 0.34 -3.06
C GLY A 197 -3.95 1.06 -2.11
N GLY A 198 -3.76 0.50 -0.90
CA GLY A 198 -2.91 1.05 0.14
C GLY A 198 -1.47 1.22 -0.31
N ARG A 199 -0.90 2.39 -0.07
CA ARG A 199 0.54 2.61 -0.21
C ARG A 199 1.07 3.36 0.98
N LEU A 200 2.20 2.89 1.47
CA LEU A 200 2.98 3.55 2.51
C LEU A 200 4.38 3.80 1.94
N THR A 201 4.79 5.06 1.90
CA THR A 201 6.16 5.46 1.62
C THR A 201 6.72 6.19 2.83
N THR A 202 7.96 5.89 3.20
CA THR A 202 8.60 6.55 4.34
C THR A 202 10.11 6.33 4.29
N LEU A 203 10.83 7.23 4.96
CA LEU A 203 12.24 7.10 5.27
C LEU A 203 12.39 6.59 6.71
N LEU A 204 12.65 5.29 6.87
CA LEU A 204 12.75 4.64 8.18
C LEU A 204 14.15 4.80 8.77
N ASP A 205 14.24 5.27 10.01
CA ASP A 205 15.48 5.23 10.77
C ASP A 205 15.70 3.84 11.37
N THR A 206 16.76 3.17 10.93
CA THR A 206 16.98 1.75 11.22
C THR A 206 17.90 1.49 12.42
N ARG A 207 18.39 2.54 13.09
CA ARG A 207 19.39 2.43 14.18
C ARG A 207 18.99 1.44 15.27
N ASP A 208 17.75 1.53 15.74
CA ASP A 208 17.31 0.72 16.88
C ASP A 208 16.68 -0.62 16.45
N MET A 209 16.48 -0.82 15.15
CA MET A 209 15.78 -1.99 14.61
C MET A 209 16.60 -3.29 14.64
N GLY A 210 17.92 -3.21 14.89
CA GLY A 210 18.79 -4.40 14.97
C GLY A 210 18.29 -5.45 15.98
N CYS A 211 17.64 -5.02 17.06
CA CYS A 211 17.14 -5.92 18.09
C CYS A 211 15.92 -6.73 17.60
N LEU A 212 15.10 -6.18 16.69
CA LEU A 212 13.93 -6.82 16.11
C LEU A 212 14.31 -8.00 15.20
N ALA A 213 15.41 -7.83 14.46
CA ALA A 213 15.97 -8.88 13.61
C ALA A 213 16.91 -9.84 14.36
N GLY A 214 17.08 -9.70 15.69
CA GLY A 214 18.01 -10.50 16.48
C GLY A 214 19.49 -10.26 16.17
N LEU A 215 19.82 -9.08 15.62
CA LEU A 215 21.18 -8.67 15.24
C LEU A 215 21.91 -7.88 16.35
N GLY A 216 21.23 -7.59 17.46
CA GLY A 216 21.80 -6.88 18.61
C GLY A 216 21.42 -5.40 18.64
N SER A 217 22.24 -4.57 19.27
CA SER A 217 22.01 -3.12 19.45
C SER A 217 22.99 -2.26 18.67
N ASP A 218 23.61 -2.82 17.63
CA ASP A 218 24.50 -2.08 16.75
C ASP A 218 23.65 -1.19 15.82
N PRO A 219 23.81 0.14 15.83
CA PRO A 219 23.04 1.03 14.95
C PRO A 219 23.24 0.75 13.46
N ASP A 220 24.36 0.13 13.08
CA ASP A 220 24.64 -0.24 11.69
C ASP A 220 24.03 -1.60 11.29
N ALA A 221 23.35 -2.32 12.20
CA ALA A 221 22.97 -3.72 11.99
C ALA A 221 22.07 -3.93 10.75
N ILE A 222 21.03 -3.11 10.60
CA ILE A 222 20.07 -3.23 9.49
C ILE A 222 20.69 -2.73 8.18
N CYS A 223 21.42 -1.61 8.22
CA CYS A 223 22.13 -1.10 7.04
C CYS A 223 23.18 -2.11 6.53
N SER A 224 23.95 -2.71 7.43
CA SER A 224 24.92 -3.76 7.10
C SER A 224 24.26 -5.00 6.51
N LEU A 225 23.06 -5.34 6.96
CA LEU A 225 22.27 -6.41 6.35
C LEU A 225 21.81 -6.01 4.94
N GLY A 226 21.29 -4.79 4.78
CA GLY A 226 20.88 -4.26 3.48
C GLY A 226 21.99 -4.25 2.44
N ASP A 227 23.22 -3.92 2.83
CA ASP A 227 24.37 -3.92 1.93
C ASP A 227 24.62 -5.30 1.31
N THR A 228 24.27 -6.39 2.00
CA THR A 228 24.38 -7.76 1.45
C THR A 228 23.41 -8.02 0.29
N PHE A 229 22.35 -7.21 0.19
CA PHE A 229 21.36 -7.19 -0.89
C PHE A 229 21.58 -6.02 -1.87
N GLY A 230 22.67 -5.25 -1.72
CA GLY A 230 22.96 -4.07 -2.55
C GLY A 230 22.10 -2.85 -2.22
N VAL A 231 21.51 -2.82 -1.02
CA VAL A 231 20.70 -1.71 -0.51
C VAL A 231 21.55 -0.96 0.51
N SER A 232 21.83 0.31 0.26
CA SER A 232 22.57 1.14 1.21
C SER A 232 21.66 2.14 1.89
N CYS A 233 21.86 2.33 3.19
CA CYS A 233 21.20 3.40 3.92
C CYS A 233 21.69 4.77 3.44
N GLU A 234 20.84 5.76 3.64
CA GLU A 234 21.07 7.17 3.33
C GLU A 234 21.03 8.04 4.59
N ASP A 235 21.39 9.31 4.42
CA ASP A 235 21.37 10.28 5.51
C ASP A 235 19.93 10.56 5.94
N CYS A 236 19.65 10.34 7.23
CA CYS A 236 18.44 10.80 7.89
C CYS A 236 18.37 12.33 7.94
N PRO A 237 17.18 12.94 8.21
CA PRO A 237 17.05 14.38 8.43
C PRO A 237 17.93 14.94 9.56
N ASP A 238 18.39 14.09 10.48
CA ASP A 238 19.32 14.46 11.55
C ASP A 238 20.81 14.45 11.12
N GLY A 239 21.07 14.10 9.85
CA GLY A 239 22.39 14.08 9.22
C GLY A 239 23.20 12.80 9.40
N ASN A 240 22.59 11.72 9.90
CA ASN A 240 23.30 10.45 10.09
C ASN A 240 22.85 9.34 9.12
N PRO A 241 23.73 8.41 8.71
CA PRO A 241 23.51 7.53 7.56
C PRO A 241 22.78 6.22 7.90
N TRP A 242 21.64 6.29 8.58
CA TRP A 242 20.89 5.11 9.04
C TRP A 242 19.47 5.00 8.51
N CYS A 243 19.11 5.89 7.60
CA CYS A 243 17.77 5.92 7.06
C CYS A 243 17.65 5.02 5.83
N MET A 244 16.48 4.42 5.67
CA MET A 244 16.19 3.49 4.59
C MET A 244 14.84 3.85 3.97
N SER A 245 14.87 4.28 2.71
CA SER A 245 13.67 4.47 1.91
C SER A 245 12.90 3.16 1.81
N THR A 246 11.61 3.23 2.14
CA THR A 246 10.75 2.07 2.23
C THR A 246 9.44 2.34 1.52
N HIS A 247 9.11 1.49 0.56
CA HIS A 247 7.86 1.55 -0.20
C HIS A 247 7.10 0.23 -0.03
N ALA A 248 5.94 0.32 0.61
CA ALA A 248 5.07 -0.81 0.89
C ALA A 248 3.72 -0.64 0.17
N ARG A 249 3.24 -1.73 -0.43
CA ARG A 249 1.88 -1.82 -1.00
C ARG A 249 1.04 -2.76 -0.16
N LEU A 250 -0.17 -2.34 0.15
CA LEU A 250 -1.14 -3.14 0.85
C LEU A 250 -2.42 -3.19 0.04
N GLU A 251 -2.83 -4.40 -0.29
CA GLU A 251 -3.96 -4.61 -1.22
C GLU A 251 -5.26 -4.10 -0.58
N THR A 252 -5.50 -4.46 0.67
CA THR A 252 -6.74 -4.16 1.39
C THR A 252 -6.49 -3.87 2.87
N PHE A 253 -7.28 -2.95 3.42
CA PHE A 253 -7.45 -2.72 4.86
C PHE A 253 -8.89 -3.07 5.20
N GLU A 254 -9.08 -4.08 6.04
CA GLU A 254 -10.43 -4.53 6.40
C GLU A 254 -10.99 -3.68 7.54
N ARG A 255 -12.29 -3.39 7.49
CA ARG A 255 -12.98 -2.80 8.63
C ARG A 255 -12.99 -3.77 9.81
N VAL A 256 -12.67 -3.25 10.98
CA VAL A 256 -12.66 -3.99 12.25
C VAL A 256 -13.58 -3.31 13.26
N PRO A 257 -14.04 -4.03 14.30
CA PRO A 257 -14.78 -3.41 15.38
C PRO A 257 -13.98 -2.26 16.01
N THR A 258 -14.63 -1.11 16.18
CA THR A 258 -14.02 0.08 16.78
C THR A 258 -13.56 -0.23 18.21
N PRO A 259 -12.27 -0.03 18.54
CA PRO A 259 -11.77 -0.18 19.91
C PRO A 259 -12.54 0.72 20.89
N GLU A 260 -12.90 0.19 22.07
CA GLU A 260 -13.73 0.90 23.06
C GLU A 260 -13.18 2.28 23.48
N VAL A 261 -11.86 2.43 23.41
CA VAL A 261 -11.10 3.64 23.80
C VAL A 261 -11.11 4.75 22.74
N LEU A 262 -11.60 4.48 21.53
CA LEU A 262 -11.72 5.46 20.46
C LEU A 262 -13.12 6.08 20.34
N ASN A 263 -14.02 5.79 21.29
CA ASN A 263 -15.30 6.49 21.39
C ASN A 263 -15.07 7.88 21.98
N PHE A 264 -14.68 8.82 21.11
CA PHE A 264 -14.58 10.24 21.44
C PHE A 264 -16.00 10.86 21.37
N ASP A 265 -16.82 10.63 22.40
CA ASP A 265 -18.12 11.32 22.56
C ASP A 265 -17.96 12.84 22.76
#